data_AF-A0A2N0LST9-F1
#
_entry.id   AF-A0A2N0LST9-F1
#
_cell.length_a   1.000
_cell.length_b   1.000
_cell.length_c   1.000
_cell.angle_alpha   90.00
_cell.angle_beta   90.00
_cell.angle_gamma   90.00
#
_symmetry.space_group_name_H-M   'P 1'
#
loop_
_entity.id
_entity.type
_entity.pdbx_description
1 polymer ?
#
loop_
_entity_poly.entity_id
_entity_poly.type
_entity_poly.pdbx_seq_one_letter_code
_entity_poly.pdbx_strand_id
1 'polypeptide(L)'
;MSAWVLAYGMGIEISILLATLLVIGTMTFVALVPSLPASVGTFEFAVYYLLTAFGVDPVEALGYALVIHAILYIPPIIMALLVLIPWPLNMGRMIGLRSASSGTKRIEES
;
A
#
# COMPACT_ATOMS: atom_id res chain seq x y z
N MET A 1 -6.43 11.00 -9.51
CA MET A 1 -6.67 12.22 -8.70
C MET A 1 -5.62 12.40 -7.61
N SER A 2 -5.32 11.38 -6.79
CA SER A 2 -4.29 11.46 -5.74
C SER A 2 -2.92 11.93 -6.24
N ALA A 3 -2.50 11.49 -7.43
CA ALA A 3 -1.27 11.92 -8.10
C ALA A 3 -1.22 13.44 -8.31
N TRP A 4 -2.24 13.99 -8.96
CA TRP A 4 -2.30 15.42 -9.23
C TRP A 4 -2.36 16.27 -7.95
N VAL A 5 -3.14 15.83 -6.95
CA VAL A 5 -3.27 16.53 -5.66
C VAL A 5 -1.94 16.58 -4.91
N LEU A 6 -1.18 15.48 -4.90
CA LEU A 6 0.14 15.46 -4.28
C LEU A 6 1.11 16.38 -5.03
N ALA A 7 1.12 16.34 -6.36
CA ALA A 7 2.00 17.19 -7.16
C ALA A 7 1.74 18.67 -6.89
N TYR A 8 0.46 19.06 -6.84
CA TYR A 8 0.03 20.40 -6.44
C TYR A 8 0.54 20.76 -5.02
N GLY A 9 0.43 19.85 -4.05
CA GLY A 9 0.94 20.06 -2.69
C GLY A 9 2.46 20.14 -2.59
N MET A 10 3.19 19.57 -3.55
CA MET A 10 4.65 19.63 -3.64
C MET A 10 5.16 20.79 -4.49
N GLY A 11 4.28 21.63 -5.05
CA GLY A 11 4.66 22.72 -5.95
C GLY A 11 5.09 22.26 -7.35
N ILE A 12 4.82 21.00 -7.71
CA ILE A 12 5.16 20.45 -9.03
C ILE A 12 3.99 20.72 -9.97
N GLU A 13 4.23 21.57 -10.97
CA GLU A 13 3.22 21.92 -11.97
C GLU A 13 3.03 20.80 -13.01
N ILE A 14 2.10 19.90 -12.74
CA ILE A 14 1.67 18.89 -13.72
C ILE A 14 0.21 19.08 -14.15
N SER A 15 -0.05 18.85 -15.43
CA SER A 15 -1.41 18.83 -15.95
C SER A 15 -2.17 17.58 -15.47
N ILE A 16 -3.50 17.64 -15.47
CA ILE A 16 -4.33 16.48 -15.14
C ILE A 16 -4.12 15.31 -16.13
N LEU A 17 -3.79 15.64 -17.38
CA LEU A 17 -3.45 14.67 -18.43
C LEU A 17 -2.15 13.96 -18.08
N LEU A 18 -1.11 14.70 -17.68
CA LEU A 18 0.15 14.11 -17.24
C LEU A 18 -0.05 13.26 -15.98
N ALA A 19 -0.85 13.71 -15.01
CA ALA A 19 -1.18 12.90 -13.84
C ALA A 19 -1.92 11.59 -14.20
N THR A 20 -2.75 11.60 -15.24
CA THR A 20 -3.42 10.41 -15.76
C THR A 20 -2.45 9.48 -16.46
N LEU A 21 -1.54 10.03 -17.28
CA LEU A 21 -0.46 9.28 -17.92
C LEU A 21 0.49 8.66 -16.89
N LEU A 22 0.80 9.36 -15.79
CA LEU A 22 1.58 8.80 -14.69
C LEU A 22 0.90 7.55 -14.12
N VAL A 23 -0.40 7.64 -13.81
CA VAL A 23 -1.12 6.48 -13.25
C VAL A 23 -1.14 5.31 -14.25
N ILE A 24 -1.55 5.54 -15.49
CA ILE A 24 -1.68 4.46 -16.49
C ILE A 24 -0.31 3.89 -16.87
N GLY A 25 0.65 4.77 -17.13
CA GLY A 25 2.00 4.42 -17.55
C GLY A 25 2.76 3.66 -16.47
N THR A 26 2.75 4.17 -15.23
CA THR A 26 3.40 3.49 -14.10
C THR A 26 2.76 2.13 -13.82
N MET A 27 1.43 2.03 -13.77
CA MET A 27 0.77 0.75 -13.47
C MET A 27 0.98 -0.29 -14.57
N THR A 28 0.94 0.13 -15.84
CA THR A 28 1.23 -0.75 -16.98
C THR A 28 2.68 -1.23 -16.92
N PHE A 29 3.64 -0.35 -16.66
CA PHE A 29 5.05 -0.72 -16.55
C PHE A 29 5.29 -1.70 -15.40
N VAL A 30 4.76 -1.39 -14.22
CA VAL A 30 4.89 -2.24 -13.02
C VAL A 30 4.27 -3.61 -13.24
N ALA A 31 3.18 -3.72 -14.00
CA ALA A 31 2.56 -5.00 -14.34
C ALA A 31 3.42 -5.87 -15.28
N LEU A 32 4.29 -5.25 -16.10
CA LEU A 32 5.15 -5.94 -17.05
C LEU A 32 6.49 -6.36 -16.44
N VAL A 33 6.99 -5.61 -15.45
CA VAL A 33 8.31 -5.82 -14.87
C VAL A 33 8.21 -6.64 -13.57
N PRO A 34 8.91 -7.79 -13.48
CA PRO A 34 9.02 -8.53 -12.23
C PRO A 34 9.56 -7.63 -11.11
N SER A 35 8.86 -7.54 -9.99
CA SER A 35 9.16 -6.57 -8.93
C SER A 35 9.04 -7.13 -7.52
N LEU A 36 9.60 -6.39 -6.56
CA LEU A 36 9.49 -6.67 -5.14
C LEU A 36 8.02 -6.57 -4.65
N PRO A 37 7.71 -7.06 -3.43
CA PRO A 37 6.43 -6.75 -2.80
C PRO A 37 6.17 -5.24 -2.83
N ALA A 38 4.91 -4.86 -3.06
CA ALA A 38 4.50 -3.48 -3.30
C ALA A 38 5.17 -2.78 -4.50
N SER A 39 5.90 -3.51 -5.36
CA SER A 39 6.59 -2.95 -6.53
C SER A 39 7.62 -1.88 -6.18
N VAL A 40 8.26 -2.04 -5.02
CA VAL A 40 9.37 -1.20 -4.55
C VAL A 40 10.51 -1.23 -5.57
N GLY A 41 11.00 -0.05 -5.92
CA GLY A 41 12.04 0.18 -6.93
C GLY A 41 11.49 0.39 -8.34
N THR A 42 10.61 -0.51 -8.82
CA THR A 42 10.07 -0.42 -10.19
C THR A 42 9.01 0.68 -10.31
N PHE A 43 8.21 0.88 -9.26
CA PHE A 43 7.26 1.98 -9.19
C PHE A 43 7.98 3.33 -9.22
N GLU A 44 8.99 3.51 -8.37
CA GLU A 44 9.76 4.75 -8.27
C GLU A 44 10.44 5.08 -9.59
N PHE A 45 11.07 4.07 -10.20
CA PHE A 45 11.72 4.22 -11.50
C PHE A 45 10.74 4.69 -12.57
N ALA A 46 9.55 4.08 -12.66
CA ALA A 46 8.56 4.43 -13.66
C ALA A 46 8.01 5.86 -13.49
N VAL A 47 7.70 6.26 -12.25
CA VAL A 47 7.23 7.62 -11.95
C VAL A 47 8.32 8.64 -12.23
N TYR A 48 9.54 8.38 -11.74
CA TYR A 48 10.71 9.23 -11.97
C TYR A 48 10.95 9.42 -13.48
N TYR A 49 10.97 8.34 -14.25
CA TYR A 49 11.20 8.39 -15.69
C TYR A 49 10.13 9.21 -16.41
N LEU A 50 8.85 9.01 -16.09
CA LEU A 50 7.76 9.77 -16.70
C LEU A 50 7.80 11.25 -16.33
N LEU A 51 8.10 11.61 -15.07
CA LEU A 51 8.17 13.01 -14.67
C LEU A 51 9.36 13.74 -15.30
N THR A 52 10.53 13.12 -15.27
CA THR A 52 11.74 13.70 -15.87
C THR A 52 11.65 13.78 -17.40
N ALA A 53 11.00 12.81 -18.06
CA ALA A 53 10.74 12.88 -19.50
C ALA A 53 9.83 14.06 -19.90
N PHE A 54 9.02 14.57 -18.97
CA PHE A 54 8.16 15.73 -19.16
C PHE A 54 8.74 17.02 -18.57
N GLY A 55 10.02 17.02 -18.17
CA GLY A 55 10.76 18.21 -17.78
C GLY A 55 10.70 18.59 -16.30
N VAL A 56 10.18 17.70 -15.43
CA VAL A 56 10.25 17.89 -13.98
C VAL A 56 11.68 17.65 -13.49
N ASP A 57 12.14 18.44 -12.53
CA ASP A 57 13.47 18.30 -11.94
C ASP A 57 13.67 16.87 -11.37
N PRO A 58 14.84 16.23 -11.59
CA PRO A 58 15.09 14.86 -11.11
C PRO A 58 14.93 14.67 -9.59
N VAL A 59 15.32 15.65 -8.78
CA VAL A 59 15.23 15.57 -7.32
C VAL A 59 13.76 15.65 -6.90
N GLU A 60 12.99 16.56 -7.50
CA GLU A 60 11.55 16.68 -7.28
C GLU A 60 10.79 15.43 -7.75
N ALA A 61 11.13 14.89 -8.92
CA ALA A 61 10.53 13.70 -9.50
C ALA A 61 10.73 12.47 -8.60
N LEU A 62 11.95 12.27 -8.10
CA LEU A 62 12.24 11.16 -7.19
C LEU A 62 11.55 11.35 -5.83
N GLY A 63 11.55 12.58 -5.29
CA GLY A 63 10.83 12.91 -4.07
C GLY A 63 9.34 12.62 -4.20
N TYR A 64 8.72 13.04 -5.30
CA TYR A 64 7.32 12.76 -5.60
C TYR A 64 7.06 11.25 -5.70
N ALA A 65 7.91 10.52 -6.41
CA ALA A 65 7.79 9.07 -6.57
C ALA A 65 7.79 8.33 -5.23
N LEU A 66 8.68 8.71 -4.31
CA LEU A 66 8.75 8.13 -2.97
C LEU A 66 7.50 8.47 -2.14
N VAL A 67 7.09 9.74 -2.12
CA VAL A 67 5.96 10.19 -1.30
C VAL A 67 4.65 9.57 -1.78
N ILE A 68 4.41 9.52 -3.09
CA ILE A 68 3.19 8.92 -3.61
C ILE A 68 3.16 7.40 -3.36
N HIS A 69 4.29 6.70 -3.49
CA HIS A 69 4.37 5.29 -3.16
C HIS A 69 4.03 5.07 -1.68
N ALA A 70 4.63 5.84 -0.79
CA ALA A 70 4.36 5.77 0.65
C ALA A 70 2.87 6.00 0.96
N ILE A 71 2.25 7.02 0.36
CA ILE A 71 0.82 7.33 0.54
C ILE A 71 -0.07 6.16 0.08
N LEU A 72 0.30 5.48 -1.01
CA LEU A 72 -0.49 4.37 -1.55
C LEU A 72 -0.39 3.10 -0.72
N TYR A 73 0.78 2.81 -0.12
CA TYR A 73 1.04 1.52 0.49
C TYR A 73 1.10 1.54 2.03
N ILE A 74 1.54 2.62 2.67
CA ILE A 74 1.63 2.67 4.14
C ILE A 74 0.26 2.51 4.82
N PRO A 75 -0.80 3.26 4.45
CA PRO A 75 -2.10 3.10 5.08
C PRO A 75 -2.69 1.67 4.99
N PRO A 76 -2.74 1.02 3.80
CA PRO A 76 -3.25 -0.35 3.72
C PRO A 76 -2.34 -1.36 4.43
N ILE A 77 -1.01 -1.17 4.44
CA ILE A 77 -0.10 -2.03 5.21
C ILE A 77 -0.41 -1.92 6.71
N ILE A 78 -0.56 -0.70 7.23
CA ILE A 78 -0.92 -0.49 8.65
C ILE A 78 -2.26 -1.17 8.95
N MET A 79 -3.27 -0.98 8.12
CA MET A 79 -4.57 -1.63 8.30
C MET A 79 -4.43 -3.17 8.29
N ALA A 80 -3.66 -3.72 7.37
CA ALA A 80 -3.40 -5.16 7.30
C ALA A 80 -2.71 -5.68 8.57
N LEU A 81 -1.69 -4.97 9.08
CA LEU A 81 -0.98 -5.36 10.30
C LEU A 81 -1.91 -5.33 11.52
N LEU A 82 -2.73 -4.28 11.65
CA LEU A 82 -3.68 -4.14 12.77
C LEU A 82 -4.76 -5.22 12.78
N VAL A 83 -5.21 -5.67 11.61
CA VAL A 83 -6.29 -6.66 11.48
C VAL A 83 -5.77 -8.10 11.49
N LEU A 84 -4.71 -8.38 10.73
CA LEU A 84 -4.26 -9.76 10.48
C LEU A 84 -3.37 -10.33 11.59
N ILE A 85 -2.57 -9.51 12.28
CA ILE A 85 -1.71 -10.00 13.35
C ILE A 85 -2.52 -10.52 14.56
N PRO A 86 -3.55 -9.81 15.05
CA PRO A 86 -4.32 -10.28 16.21
C PRO A 86 -5.28 -11.44 15.90
N TRP A 87 -5.67 -11.60 14.63
CA TRP A 87 -6.68 -12.57 14.20
C TRP A 87 -6.40 -14.02 14.63
N PRO A 88 -5.24 -14.63 14.31
CA PRO A 88 -4.96 -16.02 14.71
C PRO A 88 -4.82 -16.19 16.22
N LEU A 89 -4.30 -15.16 16.93
CA LEU A 89 -4.16 -15.18 18.40
C LEU A 89 -5.53 -15.22 19.08
N ASN A 90 -6.49 -14.43 18.58
CA ASN A 90 -7.83 -14.37 19.16
C ASN A 90 -8.65 -15.63 18.84
N MET A 91 -8.43 -16.24 17.67
CA MET A 91 -9.05 -17.51 17.28
C MET A 91 -8.62 -18.66 18.20
N GLY A 92 -7.32 -18.78 18.49
CA GLY A 92 -6.80 -19.79 19.42
C GLY A 92 -7.39 -19.65 20.83
N ARG A 93 -7.59 -18.41 21.30
CA ARG A 93 -8.23 -18.12 22.59
C ARG A 93 -9.69 -18.58 22.63
N MET A 94 -10.46 -18.32 21.57
CA MET A 94 -11.87 -18.74 21.49
C MET A 94 -12.00 -20.27 21.49
N ILE A 95 -11.13 -20.98 20.77
CA ILE A 95 -11.15 -22.45 20.73
C ILE A 95 -10.83 -23.05 22.10
N GLY A 96 -9.82 -22.51 22.80
CA GLY A 96 -9.46 -22.94 24.16
C GLY A 96 -10.57 -22.72 25.19
N LEU A 97 -11.24 -21.55 25.15
CA LEU A 97 -12.36 -21.24 26.05
C LEU A 97 -13.57 -22.16 25.83
N ARG A 98 -13.88 -22.52 24.58
CA ARG A 98 -14.99 -23.45 24.26
C ARG A 98 -14.71 -24.88 24.72
N SER A 99 -13.45 -25.31 24.72
CA SER A 99 -13.04 -26.61 25.24
C SER A 99 -13.22 -26.69 26.77
N ALA A 100 -12.82 -25.65 27.50
CA ALA A 100 -12.94 -25.58 28.96
C ALA A 100 -14.40 -25.52 29.44
N SER A 101 -15.28 -24.79 28.75
CA SER A 101 -16.70 -24.70 29.11
C SER A 101 -17.48 -26.00 28.85
N SER A 102 -17.06 -26.79 27.86
CA SER A 102 -17.69 -28.08 27.52
C SER A 102 -17.34 -29.18 28.54
N GLY A 103 -16.13 -29.13 29.10
CA GLY A 103 -15.72 -30.03 30.18
C GLY A 103 -16.48 -29.78 31.49
N THR A 104 -16.66 -28.51 31.87
CA THR A 104 -17.36 -28.12 33.11
C THR A 104 -18.84 -28.51 33.12
N LYS A 105 -19.55 -28.41 31.99
CA LYS A 105 -20.96 -28.85 31.95
C LYS A 105 -21.14 -30.36 32.11
N ARG A 106 -20.17 -31.16 31.67
CA ARG A 106 -20.25 -32.63 31.76
C ARG A 106 -20.09 -33.16 33.19
N ILE A 107 -19.40 -32.42 34.06
CA ILE A 107 -19.18 -32.78 35.47
C ILE A 107 -20.34 -32.33 36.38
N GLU A 108 -21.14 -31.33 35.98
CA GLU A 108 -22.34 -30.93 36.72
C GLU A 108 -23.57 -31.81 36.41
N GLU A 109 -23.54 -32.54 35.29
CA GLU A 109 -24.64 -33.43 34.85
C GLU A 109 -24.46 -34.91 35.28
N SER A 110 -23.44 -35.22 36.09
CA SER A 110 -23.13 -36.58 36.59
C SER A 110 -23.25 -36.68 38.10
#